data_AF-A0A830CZD6-F1
#
_entry.id   AF-A0A830CZD6-F1
#
_cell.length_a   1.000
_cell.length_b   1.000
_cell.length_c   1.000
_cell.angle_alpha   90.00
_cell.angle_beta   90.00
_cell.angle_gamma   90.00
#
_symmetry.space_group_name_H-M   'P 1'
#
loop_
_entity.id
_entity.type
_entity.pdbx_description
1 polymer ?
#
loop_
_entity_poly.entity_id
_entity_poly.type
_entity_poly.pdbx_seq_one_letter_code
_entity_poly.pdbx_strand_id
1 'polypeptide(L)'
;MGRRKIPLDQKIQKKSNRQVTFTKRRQGLFRKASELSVLCGAEIAILVRSPAGKIFAFGSPSADAVMGRFESGPASTSCLSEWQIIEQVEDMRKYEEAARGLETLKMVMQE
;
A
#
# COMPACT_ATOMS: atom_id res chain seq x y z
N MET A 1 16.71 24.56 -6.59
CA MET A 1 15.34 24.58 -7.18
C MET A 1 14.32 24.47 -6.05
N GLY A 2 13.41 25.42 -5.91
CA GLY A 2 12.36 25.42 -4.87
C GLY A 2 11.19 24.47 -5.16
N ARG A 3 10.16 24.50 -4.29
CA ARG A 3 8.94 23.71 -4.46
C ARG A 3 8.15 24.21 -5.67
N ARG A 4 7.72 23.30 -6.54
CA ARG A 4 6.86 23.58 -7.70
C ARG A 4 5.56 22.78 -7.59
N LYS A 5 4.47 23.31 -8.16
CA LYS A 5 3.22 22.58 -8.30
C LYS A 5 3.45 21.38 -9.23
N ILE A 6 2.88 20.23 -8.88
CA ILE A 6 2.91 19.02 -9.70
C ILE A 6 1.47 18.56 -9.99
N PRO A 7 1.20 17.94 -11.15
CA PRO A 7 -0.09 17.30 -11.42
C PRO A 7 -0.37 16.17 -10.41
N LEU A 8 -1.66 15.93 -10.09
CA LEU A 8 -2.11 14.87 -9.16
C LEU A 8 -2.87 13.74 -9.88
N ASP A 9 -3.44 14.06 -11.03
CA ASP A 9 -4.13 13.16 -11.97
C ASP A 9 -3.17 12.14 -12.63
N GLN A 10 -1.86 12.36 -12.50
CA GLN A 10 -0.84 11.54 -13.15
C GLN A 10 0.19 10.99 -12.16
N LYS A 11 0.60 9.74 -12.39
CA LYS A 11 1.71 9.11 -11.66
C LYS A 11 3.04 9.80 -11.99
N ILE A 12 3.86 10.06 -10.98
CA ILE A 12 5.23 10.56 -11.20
C ILE A 12 6.03 9.52 -11.99
N GLN A 13 6.46 9.89 -13.21
CA GLN A 13 7.09 8.96 -14.13
C GLN A 13 8.53 8.59 -13.71
N LYS A 14 9.34 9.59 -13.37
CA LYS A 14 10.73 9.37 -12.96
C LYS A 14 10.80 8.59 -11.63
N LYS A 15 11.30 7.35 -11.67
CA LYS A 15 11.36 6.41 -10.54
C LYS A 15 11.99 7.01 -9.29
N SER A 16 13.14 7.68 -9.41
CA SER A 16 13.83 8.31 -8.28
C SER A 16 12.99 9.41 -7.63
N ASN A 17 12.34 10.27 -8.44
CA ASN A 17 11.46 11.33 -7.93
C ASN A 17 10.24 10.73 -7.24
N ARG A 18 9.66 9.65 -7.79
CA ARG A 18 8.53 8.94 -7.20
C ARG A 18 8.91 8.32 -5.85
N GLN A 19 10.09 7.70 -5.74
CA GLN A 19 10.58 7.11 -4.49
C GLN A 19 10.82 8.16 -3.40
N VAL A 20 11.49 9.26 -3.75
CA VAL A 20 11.73 10.37 -2.81
C VAL A 20 10.41 11.01 -2.38
N THR A 21 9.50 11.23 -3.33
CA THR A 21 8.19 11.82 -3.06
C THR A 21 7.34 10.91 -2.18
N PHE A 22 7.31 9.60 -2.44
CA PHE A 22 6.65 8.62 -1.59
C PHE A 22 7.17 8.71 -0.15
N THR A 23 8.49 8.68 0.02
CA THR A 23 9.11 8.71 1.34
C THR A 23 8.74 9.98 2.11
N LYS A 24 8.86 11.14 1.48
CA LYS A 24 8.55 12.44 2.11
C LYS A 24 7.06 12.61 2.39
N ARG A 25 6.18 12.26 1.43
CA ARG A 25 4.73 12.40 1.61
C ARG A 25 4.18 11.42 2.64
N ARG A 26 4.66 10.18 2.67
CA ARG A 26 4.30 9.20 3.70
C ARG A 26 4.67 9.69 5.09
N GLN A 27 5.90 10.18 5.27
CA GLN A 27 6.33 10.75 6.56
C GLN A 27 5.50 11.96 6.96
N GLY A 28 5.23 12.89 6.03
CA GLY A 28 4.38 14.05 6.29
C GLY A 28 2.94 13.67 6.66
N LEU A 29 2.37 12.67 5.97
CA LEU A 29 1.05 12.12 6.26
C LEU A 29 0.99 11.52 7.67
N PHE A 30 1.99 10.70 8.04
CA PHE A 30 2.03 10.07 9.36
C PHE A 30 2.14 11.11 10.48
N ARG A 31 2.95 12.16 10.29
CA ARG A 31 3.04 13.27 11.25
C ARG A 31 1.69 13.98 11.40
N LYS A 32 1.01 14.28 10.29
CA LYS A 32 -0.31 14.93 10.34
C LYS A 32 -1.38 14.06 11.00
N ALA A 33 -1.35 12.75 10.76
CA ALA A 33 -2.24 11.81 11.43
C ALA A 33 -1.97 11.76 12.94
N SER A 34 -0.70 11.77 13.35
CA SER A 34 -0.30 11.84 14.76
C SER A 34 -0.76 13.13 15.42
N GLU A 35 -0.56 14.29 14.77
CA GLU A 35 -1.05 15.58 15.26
C GLU A 35 -2.56 15.56 15.44
N LEU A 36 -3.30 15.08 14.42
CA LEU A 36 -4.76 15.01 14.46
C LEU A 36 -5.28 14.08 15.57
N SER A 37 -4.64 12.92 15.74
CA SER A 37 -5.01 11.98 16.80
C SER A 37 -4.83 12.61 18.19
N VAL A 38 -3.74 13.34 18.42
CA VAL A 38 -3.51 14.03 19.70
C VAL A 38 -4.49 15.18 19.91
N LEU A 39 -4.73 16.00 18.89
CA LEU A 39 -5.59 17.19 19.00
C LEU A 39 -7.06 16.85 19.23
N CYS A 40 -7.54 15.78 18.60
CA CYS A 40 -8.97 15.45 18.59
C CYS A 40 -9.30 14.17 19.37
N GLY A 41 -8.31 13.46 19.92
CA GLY A 41 -8.51 12.12 20.46
C GLY A 41 -8.95 11.10 19.40
N ALA A 42 -8.69 11.39 18.11
CA ALA A 42 -9.14 10.55 17.02
C ALA A 42 -8.33 9.25 16.94
N GLU A 43 -9.02 8.12 16.83
CA GLU A 43 -8.39 6.84 16.52
C GLU A 43 -8.18 6.71 15.02
N ILE A 44 -6.94 6.47 14.59
CA ILE A 44 -6.56 6.53 13.18
C ILE A 44 -5.66 5.34 12.86
N ALA A 45 -5.90 4.68 11.73
CA ALA A 45 -4.97 3.75 11.10
C ALA A 45 -4.71 4.15 9.64
N ILE A 46 -3.45 4.09 9.22
CA ILE A 46 -3.03 4.38 7.84
C ILE A 46 -2.08 3.27 7.39
N LEU A 47 -2.42 2.60 6.29
CA LEU A 47 -1.57 1.62 5.62
C LEU A 47 -1.19 2.14 4.24
N VAL A 48 0.09 2.08 3.90
CA VAL A 48 0.60 2.55 2.60
C VAL A 48 1.59 1.56 2.03
N ARG A 49 1.30 1.05 0.82
CA ARG A 49 2.23 0.25 0.04
C ARG A 49 3.18 1.13 -0.77
N SER A 50 4.47 0.84 -0.69
CA SER A 50 5.48 1.53 -1.49
C SER A 50 5.55 0.99 -2.93
N PRO A 51 6.10 1.76 -3.88
CA PRO A 51 6.36 1.27 -5.23
C PRO A 51 7.29 0.05 -5.29
N ALA A 52 8.00 -0.27 -4.20
CA ALA A 52 8.87 -1.43 -4.06
C ALA A 52 8.18 -2.62 -3.37
N GLY A 53 6.85 -2.57 -3.17
CA GLY A 53 6.06 -3.64 -2.57
C GLY A 53 6.04 -3.65 -1.04
N LYS A 54 6.91 -2.89 -0.36
CA LYS A 54 6.94 -2.81 1.12
C LYS A 54 5.75 -2.04 1.68
N ILE A 55 5.11 -2.59 2.71
CA ILE A 55 4.03 -1.97 3.48
C ILE A 55 4.60 -1.10 4.61
N PHE A 56 3.95 0.03 4.86
CA PHE A 56 4.23 0.92 5.98
C PHE A 56 2.91 1.26 6.67
N ALA A 57 2.91 1.21 8.00
CA ALA A 57 1.73 1.51 8.80
C ALA A 57 1.98 2.65 9.80
N PHE A 58 0.92 3.38 10.10
CA PHE A 58 0.79 4.26 11.26
C PHE A 58 -0.52 3.91 11.95
N GLY A 59 -0.55 3.94 13.27
CA GLY A 59 -1.79 3.83 14.01
C GLY A 59 -1.73 4.52 15.36
N SER A 60 -2.89 4.97 15.82
CA SER A 60 -3.10 5.54 17.14
C SER A 60 -4.47 5.05 17.63
N PRO A 61 -4.55 4.21 18.68
CA PRO A 61 -3.46 3.77 19.57
C PRO A 61 -2.46 2.78 18.93
N SER A 62 -2.89 1.92 18.02
CA SER A 62 -2.04 1.11 17.14
C SER A 62 -2.82 0.75 15.87
N ALA A 63 -2.13 0.37 14.78
CA ALA A 63 -2.80 0.06 13.53
C ALA A 63 -3.70 -1.18 13.68
N ASP A 64 -3.18 -2.22 14.32
CA ASP A 64 -3.91 -3.48 14.55
C ASP A 64 -5.12 -3.29 15.46
N ALA A 65 -5.02 -2.45 16.50
CA ALA A 65 -6.15 -2.18 17.40
C ALA A 65 -7.31 -1.48 16.68
N VAL A 66 -6.99 -0.49 15.84
CA VAL A 66 -8.00 0.24 15.06
C VAL A 66 -8.59 -0.68 13.98
N MET A 67 -7.77 -1.50 13.32
CA MET A 67 -8.24 -2.49 12.34
C MET A 67 -9.15 -3.55 12.97
N GLY A 68 -8.77 -4.14 14.11
CA GLY A 68 -9.60 -5.14 14.79
C GLY A 68 -10.96 -4.57 15.21
N ARG A 69 -11.01 -3.31 15.67
CA ARG A 69 -12.28 -2.62 15.95
C ARG A 69 -13.11 -2.42 14.68
N PHE A 70 -12.47 -2.07 13.57
CA PHE A 70 -13.13 -1.91 12.28
C PHE A 70 -13.77 -3.20 11.77
N GLU A 71 -13.08 -4.34 11.92
CA GLU A 71 -13.61 -5.66 11.55
C GLU A 71 -14.76 -6.12 12.48
N SER A 72 -14.71 -5.76 13.76
CA SER A 72 -15.72 -6.16 14.75
C SER A 72 -16.98 -5.26 14.79
N GLY A 73 -16.96 -4.11 14.10
CA GLY A 73 -18.05 -3.15 14.11
C GLY A 73 -19.29 -3.62 13.34
N PRO A 74 -20.49 -3.07 13.63
CA PRO A 74 -21.69 -3.36 12.83
C PRO A 74 -21.42 -2.92 11.39
N ALA A 75 -21.41 -3.90 10.49
CA ALA A 75 -20.82 -3.79 9.17
C ALA A 75 -21.32 -2.55 8.40
N SER A 76 -20.44 -1.57 8.20
CA SER A 76 -20.44 -0.82 6.94
C SER A 76 -19.81 -1.72 5.88
N THR A 77 -20.58 -2.72 5.47
CA THR A 77 -20.31 -3.58 4.32
C THR A 77 -20.18 -2.73 3.08
N SER A 78 -18.97 -2.29 2.71
CA SER A 78 -18.64 -2.05 1.30
C SER A 78 -17.16 -1.92 0.92
N CYS A 79 -16.18 -1.83 1.85
CA CYS A 79 -14.80 -1.50 1.42
C CYS A 79 -13.70 -2.53 1.76
N LEU A 80 -13.98 -3.59 2.52
CA LEU A 80 -12.93 -4.50 3.01
C LEU A 80 -12.60 -5.71 2.13
N SER A 81 -13.26 -5.94 1.01
CA SER A 81 -12.96 -7.10 0.17
C SER A 81 -11.92 -6.82 -0.93
N GLU A 82 -11.73 -5.58 -1.38
CA GLU A 82 -10.90 -5.32 -2.57
C GLU A 82 -9.39 -5.48 -2.31
N TRP A 83 -8.87 -5.09 -1.15
CA TRP A 83 -7.42 -5.16 -0.89
C TRP A 83 -6.90 -6.58 -0.64
N GLN A 84 -7.68 -7.40 0.08
CA GLN A 84 -7.39 -8.82 0.25
C GLN A 84 -7.39 -9.55 -1.10
N ILE A 85 -8.35 -9.19 -1.98
CA ILE A 85 -8.43 -9.71 -3.35
C ILE A 85 -7.21 -9.26 -4.14
N ILE A 86 -6.82 -7.98 -4.10
CA ILE A 86 -5.67 -7.47 -4.85
C ILE A 86 -4.38 -8.17 -4.43
N GLU A 87 -4.13 -8.36 -3.13
CA GLU A 87 -2.92 -9.03 -2.65
C GLU A 87 -2.89 -10.52 -3.05
N GLN A 88 -4.02 -11.23 -2.91
CA GLN A 88 -4.11 -12.61 -3.39
C GLN A 88 -4.01 -12.74 -4.91
N VAL A 89 -4.58 -11.81 -5.67
CA VAL A 89 -4.48 -11.78 -7.15
C VAL A 89 -3.06 -11.44 -7.59
N GLU A 90 -2.38 -10.50 -6.92
CA GLU A 90 -0.97 -10.17 -7.21
C GLU A 90 -0.06 -11.37 -6.93
N ASP A 91 -0.24 -12.07 -5.82
CA ASP A 91 0.56 -13.25 -5.50
C ASP A 91 0.23 -14.43 -6.43
N MET A 92 -1.05 -14.70 -6.70
CA MET A 92 -1.47 -15.75 -7.62
C MET A 92 -0.92 -15.53 -9.03
N ARG A 93 -0.89 -14.28 -9.51
CA ARG A 93 -0.28 -13.94 -10.81
C ARG A 93 1.22 -14.20 -10.85
N LYS A 94 1.96 -13.92 -9.77
CA LYS A 94 3.41 -14.25 -9.70
C LYS A 94 3.66 -15.75 -9.79
N TYR A 95 2.85 -16.56 -9.09
CA TYR A 95 2.96 -18.02 -9.16
C TYR A 95 2.67 -18.53 -10.57
N GLU A 96 1.67 -17.98 -11.26
CA GLU A 96 1.33 -18.37 -12.63
C GLU A 96 2.40 -17.98 -13.67
N GLU A 97 3.02 -16.81 -13.51
CA GLU A 97 4.15 -16.38 -14.34
C GLU A 97 5.38 -17.29 -14.11
N ALA A 98 5.67 -17.67 -12.86
CA ALA A 98 6.73 -18.61 -12.54
C ALA A 98 6.46 -20.03 -13.10
N ALA A 99 5.21 -20.49 -13.04
CA ALA A 99 4.80 -21.79 -13.59
C ALA A 99 4.97 -21.85 -15.11
N ARG A 100 4.54 -20.81 -15.84
CA ARG A 100 4.76 -20.72 -17.29
C ARG A 100 6.23 -20.70 -17.66
N GLY A 101 7.07 -20.00 -16.88
CA GLY A 101 8.52 -20.01 -17.08
C GLY A 101 9.16 -21.39 -16.89
N LEU A 102 8.61 -22.21 -15.99
CA LEU A 102 9.06 -23.58 -15.79
C LEU A 102 8.66 -24.49 -16.97
N GLU A 103 7.46 -24.29 -17.53
CA GLU A 103 6.96 -25.05 -18.68
C GLU A 103 7.76 -24.75 -19.95
N THR A 104 8.09 -23.49 -20.22
CA THR A 104 8.93 -23.13 -21.37
C THR A 104 10.33 -23.71 -21.25
N LEU A 105 10.94 -23.67 -20.05
CA LEU A 105 12.23 -24.31 -19.82
C LEU A 105 12.16 -25.84 -20.00
N LYS A 106 11.08 -26.49 -19.58
CA LYS A 106 10.89 -27.93 -19.81
C LYS A 106 10.79 -28.28 -21.29
N MET A 107 10.12 -27.47 -22.11
CA MET A 107 10.05 -27.67 -23.55
C MET A 107 11.42 -27.50 -24.22
N VAL A 108 12.18 -26.48 -23.84
CA VAL A 108 13.52 -26.21 -24.36
C VAL A 108 14.54 -27.30 -23.97
N MET A 109 14.31 -28.00 -22.85
CA MET A 109 15.18 -29.10 -22.40
C MET A 109 14.81 -30.47 -22.98
N GLN A 110 13.72 -30.57 -23.75
CA GLN A 110 13.27 -31.81 -24.39
C GLN A 110 13.54 -31.85 -25.91
N GLU A 111 14.10 -30.78 -26.48
CA GLU A 111 14.72 -30.75 -27.83
C GLU A 111 16.25 -30.89 -27.74
#